data_AF-A0A968JNV9-F1
#
_entry.id   AF-A0A968JNV9-F1
#
_cell.length_a   1.000
_cell.length_b   1.000
_cell.length_c   1.000
_cell.angle_alpha   90.00
_cell.angle_beta   90.00
_cell.angle_gamma   90.00
#
_symmetry.space_group_name_H-M   'P 1'
#
loop_
_entity.id
_entity.type
_entity.pdbx_description
1 polymer ?
#
loop_
_entity_poly.entity_id
_entity_poly.type
_entity_poly.pdbx_seq_one_letter_code
_entity_poly.pdbx_strand_id
1 'polypeptide(L)' 'MNISLKSTKTTPKAIISDGYIHIEGRSIPLGDSGFYRSLVNLILEYADNPPSVTMVDIDLNALMHIRKNQ' A
#
# COMPACT_ATOMS: atom_id res chain seq x y z
N MET A 1 12.03 10.55 6.11
CA MET A 1 11.61 9.17 6.47
C MET A 1 11.82 8.27 5.26
N ASN A 2 12.27 7.02 5.41
CA ASN A 2 12.36 6.07 4.30
C ASN A 2 12.03 4.65 4.79
N ILE A 3 10.83 4.19 4.52
CA ILE A 3 10.28 2.92 5.02
C ILE A 3 9.66 2.15 3.85
N SER A 4 9.86 0.84 3.85
CA SER A 4 9.24 -0.06 2.87
C SER A 4 8.54 -1.21 3.55
N LEU A 5 7.27 -1.46 3.19
CA LEU A 5 6.58 -2.71 3.45
C LEU A 5 6.72 -3.63 2.26
N LYS A 6 7.24 -4.85 2.49
CA LYS A 6 7.41 -5.84 1.43
C LYS A 6 6.06 -6.42 1.00
N SER A 7 5.90 -6.63 -0.30
CA SER A 7 4.75 -7.36 -0.86
C SER A 7 4.72 -8.80 -0.40
N THR A 8 3.52 -9.37 -0.32
CA THR A 8 3.31 -10.81 -0.16
C THR A 8 2.55 -11.38 -1.37
N LYS A 9 2.06 -12.62 -1.26
CA LYS A 9 1.17 -13.19 -2.28
C LYS A 9 -0.13 -12.39 -2.40
N THR A 10 -0.60 -11.79 -1.31
CA THR A 10 -1.93 -11.19 -1.18
C THR A 10 -1.91 -9.71 -0.82
N THR A 11 -0.75 -9.14 -0.49
CA THR A 11 -0.60 -7.73 -0.13
C THR A 11 0.39 -7.02 -1.04
N PRO A 12 0.16 -5.73 -1.33
CA PRO A 12 1.03 -4.95 -2.19
C PRO A 12 2.35 -4.66 -1.49
N LYS A 13 3.30 -4.10 -2.24
CA LYS A 13 4.46 -3.41 -1.68
C LYS A 13 4.06 -1.96 -1.41
N ALA A 14 4.59 -1.38 -0.35
CA ALA A 14 4.47 0.06 -0.09
C ALA A 14 5.85 0.66 0.18
N ILE A 15 6.14 1.81 -0.41
CA ILE A 15 7.35 2.61 -0.15
C ILE A 15 6.87 3.99 0.30
N ILE A 16 7.35 4.44 1.46
CA ILE A 16 7.09 5.78 1.99
C ILE A 16 8.45 6.45 2.16
N SER A 17 8.65 7.52 1.41
CA SER A 17 9.86 8.32 1.41
C SER A 17 9.48 9.81 1.44
N ASP A 18 10.45 10.68 1.74
CA ASP A 18 10.20 12.12 1.77
C ASP A 18 9.66 12.63 0.43
N GLY A 19 8.37 13.01 0.42
CA GLY A 19 7.70 13.58 -0.73
C GLY A 19 7.14 12.54 -1.69
N TYR A 20 7.22 11.25 -1.36
CA TYR A 20 6.77 10.19 -2.26
C TYR A 20 6.23 8.96 -1.50
N ILE A 21 4.99 8.61 -1.81
CA ILE A 21 4.33 7.38 -1.37
C ILE A 21 4.01 6.55 -2.62
N HIS A 22 4.53 5.31 -2.68
CA HIS A 22 4.28 4.37 -3.76
C HIS A 22 3.66 3.09 -3.23
N ILE A 23 2.53 2.67 -3.79
CA ILE A 23 1.89 1.41 -3.44
C ILE A 23 1.65 0.61 -4.72
N GLU A 24 2.27 -0.57 -4.83
CA GLU A 24 2.21 -1.37 -6.06
C GLU A 24 1.94 -2.86 -5.80
N GLY A 25 1.24 -3.50 -6.73
CA GLY A 25 1.09 -4.96 -6.77
C GLY A 25 -0.29 -5.47 -6.35
N ARG A 26 -0.35 -6.73 -5.90
CA ARG A 26 -1.63 -7.41 -5.64
C ARG A 26 -2.24 -6.96 -4.32
N SER A 27 -3.51 -6.57 -4.34
CA SER A 27 -4.31 -6.26 -3.16
C SER A 27 -5.47 -7.24 -3.04
N ILE A 28 -5.24 -8.36 -2.33
CA ILE A 28 -6.22 -9.43 -2.11
C ILE A 28 -6.26 -9.74 -0.61
N PRO A 29 -6.78 -8.83 0.23
CA PRO A 29 -6.86 -9.08 1.67
C PRO A 29 -7.66 -10.35 1.94
N LEU A 30 -7.02 -11.34 2.55
CA LEU A 30 -7.69 -12.49 3.13
C LEU A 30 -7.86 -12.20 4.63
N GLY A 31 -9.01 -11.62 5.00
CA GLY A 31 -9.33 -11.29 6.39
C GLY A 31 -8.69 -10.01 6.92
N ASP A 32 -8.58 -9.90 8.25
CA ASP A 32 -8.01 -8.74 8.94
C ASP A 32 -6.49 -8.70 8.71
N SER A 33 -6.08 -8.05 7.62
CA SER A 33 -4.67 -8.01 7.23
C SER A 33 -3.95 -6.94 8.03
N GLY A 34 -3.23 -7.35 9.09
CA GLY A 34 -2.34 -6.48 9.87
C GLY A 34 -1.39 -5.63 9.01
N PHE A 35 -1.10 -6.07 7.77
CA PHE A 35 -0.44 -5.28 6.74
C PHE A 35 -1.05 -3.89 6.53
N TYR A 36 -2.37 -3.78 6.29
CA TYR A 36 -3.01 -2.47 6.03
C TYR A 36 -3.05 -1.62 7.28
N ARG A 37 -3.14 -2.24 8.47
CA ARG A 37 -3.01 -1.51 9.73
C ARG A 37 -1.62 -0.89 9.89
N SER A 38 -0.56 -1.65 9.60
CA SER A 38 0.80 -1.13 9.59
C SER A 38 0.98 -0.03 8.55
N LEU A 39 0.44 -0.20 7.34
CA LEU A 39 0.52 0.82 6.29
C LEU A 39 -0.17 2.12 6.71
N VAL A 40 -1.38 2.05 7.28
CA VAL A 40 -2.09 3.23 7.78
C VAL A 40 -1.30 3.94 8.86
N ASN A 41 -0.74 3.20 9.83
CA ASN A 41 0.07 3.80 10.89
C ASN A 41 1.28 4.54 10.32
N LEU A 42 1.98 3.95 9.35
CA LEU A 42 3.13 4.60 8.71
C LEU A 42 2.75 5.87 7.93
N ILE A 43 1.59 5.86 7.27
CA ILE A 43 1.08 7.05 6.56
C ILE A 43 0.73 8.15 7.56
N LEU A 44 0.13 7.80 8.72
CA LEU A 44 -0.16 8.76 9.78
C LEU A 44 1.12 9.37 10.36
N GLU A 45 2.13 8.54 10.66
CA GLU A 45 3.45 9.00 11.12
C GLU A 45 4.12 9.93 10.09
N TYR A 46 4.02 9.63 8.80
CA TYR A 46 4.51 10.50 7.74
C TYR A 46 3.76 11.84 7.70
N ALA A 47 2.44 11.82 7.89
CA ALA A 47 1.57 12.98 7.80
C ALA A 47 1.72 13.97 8.99
N ASP A 48 2.39 13.58 10.07
CA ASP A 48 2.70 14.48 11.19
C ASP A 48 3.74 15.56 10.81
N ASN A 49 4.62 15.28 9.85
CA ASN A 49 5.60 16.24 9.35
C ASN A 49 5.95 16.00 7.88
N PRO A 50 4.99 16.23 6.96
CA PRO A 50 5.22 15.99 5.55
C PRO A 50 6.04 17.12 4.93
N PRO A 51 6.79 16.85 3.85
CA PRO A 51 7.33 17.90 3.00
C PRO A 51 6.20 18.71 2.34
N SER A 52 6.56 19.86 1.76
CA SER A 52 5.61 20.81 1.15
C SER A 52 4.73 20.19 0.07
N VAL A 53 5.22 19.17 -0.64
CA VAL A 53 4.50 18.40 -1.64
C VAL A 53 4.78 16.93 -1.42
N THR A 54 3.74 16.12 -1.50
CA THR A 54 3.83 14.66 -1.51
C THR A 54 3.19 14.13 -2.78
N MET A 55 3.94 13.39 -3.58
CA MET A 55 3.41 12.63 -4.70
C MET A 55 2.96 11.25 -4.20
N VAL A 56 1.75 10.87 -4.56
CA VAL A 56 1.16 9.57 -4.21
C VAL A 56 0.90 8.81 -5.50
N ASP A 57 1.57 7.67 -5.66
CA ASP A 57 1.40 6.75 -6.78
C ASP A 57 0.84 5.41 -6.28
N ILE A 58 -0.23 4.94 -6.92
CA ILE A 58 -0.98 3.75 -6.52
C ILE A 58 -1.27 2.91 -7.77
N ASP A 59 -0.54 1.81 -7.90
CA ASP A 59 -0.68 0.82 -8.96
C ASP A 59 -1.10 -0.54 -8.37
N LEU A 60 -2.41 -0.69 -8.13
CA LEU A 60 -2.97 -1.89 -7.51
C LEU A 60 -3.64 -2.81 -8.53
N ASN A 61 -3.22 -4.06 -8.51
CA ASN A 61 -3.87 -5.15 -9.23
C ASN A 61 -4.91 -5.82 -8.33
N ALA A 62 -6.18 -5.55 -8.58
CA ALA A 62 -7.28 -6.34 -8.02
C ALA A 62 -7.51 -7.56 -8.91
N LEU A 63 -7.33 -8.78 -8.38
CA LEU A 63 -7.93 -9.95 -9.02
C LEU A 63 -9.45 -9.83 -8.82
N MET A 64 -10.13 -9.17 -9.76
CA MET A 64 -11.56 -9.45 -9.96
C MET A 64 -11.66 -10.96 -10.15
N HIS A 65 -12.27 -11.65 -9.19
CA HIS A 65 -12.86 -12.96 -9.45
C HIS A 65 -13.96 -12.72 -10.49
N ILE A 66 -13.59 -12.57 -11.75
CA ILE A 66 -14.49 -12.86 -12.85
C ILE A 66 -14.74 -14.35 -12.70
N ARG A 67 -15.83 -14.69 -12.00
CA ARG A 67 -16.43 -16.01 -12.14
C ARG A 67 -16.76 -16.14 -13.62
N LYS A 68 -15.83 -16.69 -14.39
CA LYS A 68 -16.16 -17.27 -15.69
C LYS A 68 -17.03 -18.46 -15.34
N ASN A 69 -18.35 -18.23 -15.32
CA ASN A 69 -19.32 -19.30 -15.34
C ASN A 69 -19.03 -20.10 -16.61
N GLN A 70 -18.42 -21.28 -16.43
CA GLN A 70 -18.46 -22.38 -17.38
C GLN A 70 -19.42 -23.42 -16.81
#